data_AF-Q114Q5-F1
#
_entry.id   AF-Q114Q5-F1
#
_cell.length_a   1.000
_cell.length_b   1.000
_cell.length_c   1.000
_cell.angle_alpha   90.00
_cell.angle_beta   90.00
_cell.angle_gamma   90.00
#
_symmetry.space_group_name_H-M   'P 1'
#
loop_
_entity.id
_entity.type
_entity.pdbx_description
1 polymer ?
#
loop_
_entity_poly.entity_id
_entity_poly.type
_entity_poly.pdbx_seq_one_letter_code
_entity_poly.pdbx_strand_id
1 'polypeptide(L)' 'MGAVQMGLLYVDPEEPNRNTDPLAAAQNIRETFGRMSMNDEETVALIAGGHTFGKPHGAPDPEQYIDREPEGAKIE' A
#
# COMPACT_ATOMS: atom_id res chain seq x y z
N MET A 1 -12.85 -6.04 6.97
CA MET A 1 -11.47 -5.54 7.17
C MET A 1 -11.23 -4.41 6.19
N GLY A 2 -10.48 -3.36 6.58
CA GLY A 2 -10.26 -2.17 5.75
C GLY A 2 -9.20 -2.33 4.65
N ALA A 3 -8.39 -3.39 4.70
CA ALA A 3 -7.33 -3.70 3.74
C ALA A 3 -7.50 -5.08 3.09
N VAL A 4 -6.81 -5.32 1.97
CA VAL A 4 -6.80 -6.61 1.24
C VAL A 4 -5.83 -7.65 1.82
N GLN A 5 -4.82 -7.22 2.58
CA GLN A 5 -3.82 -8.08 3.22
C GLN A 5 -3.47 -7.60 4.62
N MET A 6 -3.20 -8.53 5.53
CA MET A 6 -2.71 -8.21 6.88
C MET A 6 -1.37 -7.47 6.81
N GLY A 7 -1.26 -6.37 7.56
CA GLY A 7 -0.06 -5.53 7.58
C GLY A 7 -0.06 -4.38 6.57
N LEU A 8 -1.02 -4.32 5.64
CA LEU A 8 -1.18 -3.21 4.70
C LEU A 8 -2.28 -2.23 5.13
N LEU A 9 -2.19 -0.98 4.67
CA LEU A 9 -3.16 0.07 4.97
C LEU A 9 -4.46 -0.10 4.16
N TYR A 10 -4.36 -0.30 2.84
CA TYR A 10 -5.51 -0.43 1.93
C TYR A 10 -5.31 -1.58 0.94
N VAL A 11 -4.43 -1.39 -0.03
CA VAL A 11 -4.14 -2.33 -1.13
C VAL A 11 -2.66 -2.70 -1.18
N ASP A 12 -2.36 -3.80 -1.87
CA ASP A 12 -1.00 -4.14 -2.26
C ASP A 12 -0.57 -3.26 -3.45
N PRO A 13 0.53 -2.50 -3.35
CA PRO A 13 1.02 -1.69 -4.48
C PRO A 13 1.45 -2.51 -5.71
N GLU A 14 1.72 -3.81 -5.56
CA GLU A 14 2.10 -4.72 -6.67
C GLU A 14 0.98 -5.68 -7.09
N GLU A 15 -0.19 -5.64 -6.43
CA GLU A 15 -1.27 -6.63 -6.49
C GLU A 15 -0.87 -8.05 -6.02
N PRO A 16 -1.83 -8.88 -5.54
CA PRO A 16 -1.53 -10.24 -5.08
C PRO A 16 -0.75 -11.05 -6.14
N ASN A 17 0.40 -11.60 -5.74
CA ASN A 17 1.34 -12.34 -6.60
C ASN A 17 1.98 -11.53 -7.75
N ARG A 18 2.12 -10.20 -7.62
CA ARG A 18 2.69 -9.33 -8.67
C ARG A 18 1.91 -9.36 -9.99
N ASN A 19 0.60 -9.60 -9.91
CA ASN A 19 -0.27 -9.55 -11.07
C ASN A 19 -0.61 -8.08 -11.37
N THR A 20 0.18 -7.44 -12.25
CA THR A 20 0.06 -6.01 -12.56
C THR A 20 -1.17 -5.68 -13.43
N ASP A 21 -2.37 -6.06 -13.00
CA ASP A 21 -3.65 -5.69 -13.62
C ASP A 21 -4.21 -4.42 -12.97
N PRO A 22 -4.13 -3.25 -13.64
CA PRO A 22 -4.59 -1.99 -13.06
C PRO A 22 -6.10 -1.95 -12.83
N LEU A 23 -6.89 -2.74 -13.56
CA LEU A 23 -8.34 -2.77 -13.40
C LEU A 23 -8.74 -3.58 -12.16
N ALA A 24 -8.05 -4.70 -11.90
CA ALA A 24 -8.19 -5.43 -10.65
C ALA A 24 -7.78 -4.55 -9.46
N ALA A 25 -6.66 -3.83 -9.57
CA ALA A 25 -6.22 -2.88 -8.55
C ALA A 25 -7.23 -1.77 -8.29
N ALA A 26 -7.82 -1.20 -9.33
CA ALA A 26 -8.84 -0.16 -9.19
C ALA A 26 -10.08 -0.64 -8.42
N GLN A 27 -10.47 -1.91 -8.57
CA GLN A 27 -11.57 -2.51 -7.81
C GLN A 27 -11.22 -2.62 -6.32
N ASN A 28 -10.03 -3.13 -6.02
CA ASN A 28 -9.52 -3.24 -4.65
C ASN A 28 -9.38 -1.87 -3.98
N ILE A 29 -8.88 -0.86 -4.71
CA ILE A 29 -8.75 0.52 -4.23
C ILE A 29 -10.13 1.07 -3.87
N ARG A 30 -11.10 1.00 -4.79
CA ARG A 30 -12.45 1.52 -4.54
C ARG A 30 -13.11 0.84 -3.33
N GLU A 31 -13.00 -0.48 -3.23
CA GLU A 31 -13.63 -1.22 -2.13
C GLU A 31 -13.00 -0.89 -0.78
N THR A 32 -11.67 -0.87 -0.68
CA THR A 32 -10.96 -0.63 0.58
C THR A 32 -11.12 0.81 1.07
N PHE A 33 -11.01 1.79 0.18
CA PHE A 33 -11.29 3.20 0.51
C PHE A 33 -12.76 3.43 0.86
N GLY A 34 -13.70 2.77 0.18
CA GLY A 34 -15.12 2.79 0.53
C GLY A 34 -15.40 2.25 1.93
N ARG A 35 -14.72 1.17 2.34
CA ARG A 35 -14.77 0.64 3.72
C ARG A 35 -14.15 1.60 4.76
N MET A 36 -13.34 2.56 4.31
CA MET A 36 -12.77 3.64 5.14
C MET A 36 -13.49 4.98 4.97
N SER A 37 -14.73 4.97 4.47
CA SER A 37 -15.59 6.14 4.32
C SER A 37 -15.07 7.20 3.34
N MET A 38 -14.35 6.77 2.30
CA MET A 38 -13.94 7.64 1.19
C MET A 38 -14.71 7.25 -0.07
N ASN A 39 -15.24 8.25 -0.78
CA ASN A 39 -15.84 8.06 -2.11
C ASN A 39 -14.79 8.11 -3.23
N ASP A 40 -15.21 7.93 -4.48
CA ASP A 40 -14.31 7.90 -5.65
C ASP A 40 -13.50 9.21 -5.82
N GLU A 41 -14.12 10.37 -5.62
CA GLU A 41 -13.46 11.67 -5.76
C GLU A 41 -12.42 11.89 -4.67
N GLU A 42 -12.80 11.61 -3.42
CA GLU A 42 -11.91 11.70 -2.26
C GLU A 42 -10.72 10.73 -2.39
N THR A 43 -10.97 9.51 -2.86
CA THR A 43 -9.93 8.50 -3.08
C THR A 43 -8.90 8.97 -4.12
N VAL A 44 -9.38 9.51 -5.25
CA VAL A 44 -8.49 10.06 -6.29
C VAL A 44 -7.71 11.26 -5.75
N ALA A 45 -8.38 12.18 -5.05
CA ALA A 45 -7.74 13.36 -4.48
C ALA A 45 -6.65 13.00 -3.46
N LEU A 46 -6.90 12.01 -2.59
CA LEU A 46 -5.94 11.55 -1.60
C LEU A 46 -4.71 10.90 -2.24
N ILE A 47 -4.91 9.96 -3.17
CA ILE A 47 -3.80 9.24 -3.81
C ILE A 47 -2.96 10.20 -4.66
N ALA A 48 -3.60 11.01 -5.52
CA ALA A 48 -2.90 11.96 -6.36
C ALA A 48 -2.22 13.07 -5.55
N GLY A 49 -2.91 13.61 -4.54
CA GLY A 49 -2.37 14.63 -3.64
C GLY A 49 -1.17 14.12 -2.84
N GLY A 50 -1.24 12.90 -2.31
CA GLY A 50 -0.13 12.26 -1.61
C GLY A 50 1.06 11.99 -2.54
N HIS A 51 0.82 11.42 -3.72
CA HIS A 51 1.87 11.07 -4.69
C HIS A 51 2.46 12.27 -5.44
N THR A 52 1.96 13.48 -5.22
CA THR A 52 2.60 14.72 -5.70
C THR A 52 3.94 14.97 -4.99
N PHE A 53 4.16 14.37 -3.82
CA PHE A 53 5.35 14.59 -3.00
C PHE A 53 6.17 13.32 -2.81
N GLY A 54 7.50 13.48 -2.83
CA GLY A 54 8.44 12.43 -2.47
C GLY A 54 8.66 11.36 -3.55
N LYS A 55 9.04 10.16 -3.12
CA LYS A 55 9.31 8.99 -3.97
C LYS A 55 9.24 7.68 -3.17
N PRO A 56 8.98 6.53 -3.81
CA PRO A 56 9.21 5.23 -3.19
C PRO A 56 10.71 4.94 -3.02
N HIS A 57 11.04 4.09 -2.04
CA HIS A 57 12.40 3.58 -1.79
C HIS A 57 12.44 2.07 -2.07
N GLY A 58 13.39 1.62 -2.89
CA GLY A 58 13.51 0.21 -3.29
C GLY A 58 14.85 -0.07 -3.97
N ALA A 59 15.95 0.43 -3.40
CA ALA A 59 17.28 0.31 -4.00
C ALA A 59 17.91 -1.08 -3.82
N PRO A 60 18.01 -1.64 -2.58
CA PRO A 60 18.34 -3.04 -2.39
C PRO A 60 17.08 -3.91 -2.20
N ASP A 61 17.23 -5.22 -2.39
CA ASP A 61 16.19 -6.22 -2.06
C ASP A 61 15.85 -6.16 -0.56
N PRO A 62 14.62 -5.82 -0.18
CA PRO A 62 14.26 -5.67 1.23
C PRO A 62 14.45 -6.95 2.04
N GLU A 63 14.25 -8.14 1.44
CA GLU A 63 14.38 -9.42 2.17
C GLU A 63 15.82 -9.74 2.57
N GLN A 64 16.80 -9.16 1.87
CA GLN A 64 18.22 -9.42 2.08
C GLN A 64 18.90 -8.31 2.88
N TYR A 65 18.40 -7.08 2.78
CA TYR A 65 19.13 -5.88 3.21
C TYR A 65 18.37 -5.01 4.24
N ILE A 66 17.15 -5.38 4.63
CA ILE A 66 16.42 -4.72 5.71
C ILE A 66 16.40 -5.66 6.93
N ASP A 67 16.77 -5.12 8.10
CA ASP A 67 16.75 -5.87 9.37
C ASP A 67 15.32 -5.98 9.92
N ARG A 68 15.15 -6.64 11.06
CA ARG A 68 13.86 -6.88 11.71
C ARG A 68 13.09 -5.58 11.98
N GLU A 69 11.77 -5.69 11.96
CA GLU A 69 10.86 -4.63 12.36
C GLU A 69 11.11 -4.18 13.82
N PRO A 70 10.68 -2.97 14.23
CA PRO A 70 11.02 -2.41 15.53
C PRO A 70 10.71 -3.30 16.74
N GLU A 71 9.59 -4.03 16.72
CA GLU A 71 9.20 -4.95 17.81
C GLU A 71 10.07 -6.23 17.88
N GLY A 72 10.71 -6.61 16.76
CA GLY A 72 11.63 -7.74 16.66
C GLY A 72 13.11 -7.34 16.68
N ALA A 73 13.40 -6.04 16.70
CA ALA A 73 14.74 -5.49 16.71
C ALA A 73 15.43 -5.69 18.06
N LYS A 74 16.73 -5.42 18.06
CA LYS A 74 17.51 -5.38 19.30
C LYS A 74 17.26 -4.04 20.01
N ILE A 75 17.68 -3.94 21.27
CA ILE A 75 17.40 -2.77 22.12
C ILE A 75 18.27 -1.56 21.75
N GLU A 76 19.48 -1.78 21.21
CA GLU A 76 20.44 -0.72 20.91
C GLU A 76 19.99 0.33 19.89
#